data_AF-A0A7H1BIH6-F1
#
_entry.id   AF-A0A7H1BIH6-F1
#
_cell.length_a   1.000
_cell.length_b   1.000
_cell.length_c   1.000
_cell.angle_alpha   90.00
_cell.angle_beta   90.00
_cell.angle_gamma   90.00
#
_symmetry.space_group_name_H-M   'P 1'
#
loop_
_entity.id
_entity.type
_entity.pdbx_description
1 polymer ?
#
loop_
_entity_poly.entity_id
_entity_poly.type
_entity_poly.pdbx_seq_one_letter_code
_entity_poly.pdbx_strand_id
1 'polypeptide(L)'
;MTPPEAPACAPEVHNLVRADTYVDSVALMRIASALTTLPGIAAAGLVMATPANRQQVEAAGLLAAEGAAARPNDLLIALRCPPDAVPRAVEEADRLLAQGRPDDAHGAGGAGAREDEDEPHRSLATVPGTPRLAVISTPGAYAAAEALKALRLGMHAFVFSDNVPVADEVALKREAHARGLLMMGPDCGTAVLDGIPLGFANAVRRGPVGLIGASGTGLQQVSTLLQAYGTGVSQIIGVGGRDLSEEVGGACMRDALDVLAADPATETIVLVSKPPAPGVARAVLAHAARTGKPVVAAFLGGAPDAPPGVSVAGSLRDAARIAAGLDGPAPVPAPLSPPAGERRLLRALYAGGTFAYEARLRLEAAGVKADTDARPPAPGEAPRLPGSHVVLDLGDDLFTAGRPHPMIDPAVRAPWLAAALRDPSTAVVVVDVVLGYGAGADPAGAVADVVAQERAVSGARLPHIVAFVVGTPDDPQGLDGQVRALRDVGVTVLDSSTTAADALAAAFAPVPCGTPSDRRNR
;
A
#
# COMPACT_ATOMS: atom_id res chain seq x y z
N MET A 1 49.37 22.42 -10.61
CA MET A 1 48.63 23.09 -9.53
C MET A 1 47.21 23.29 -10.01
N THR A 2 46.33 22.37 -9.65
CA THR A 2 44.87 22.56 -9.75
C THR A 2 44.50 23.69 -8.78
N PRO A 3 43.70 24.68 -9.18
CA PRO A 3 43.28 25.72 -8.25
C PRO A 3 42.50 25.08 -7.10
N PRO A 4 42.59 25.62 -5.87
CA PRO A 4 41.83 25.10 -4.74
C PRO A 4 40.33 25.22 -5.06
N GLU A 5 39.59 24.11 -4.90
CA GLU A 5 38.13 24.13 -4.91
C GLU A 5 37.65 25.18 -3.90
N ALA A 6 36.75 26.05 -4.35
CA ALA A 6 36.07 26.99 -3.47
C ALA A 6 35.39 26.20 -2.34
N PRO A 7 35.40 26.70 -1.09
CA PRO A 7 34.74 26.01 0.00
C PRO A 7 33.27 25.80 -0.37
N ALA A 8 32.84 24.54 -0.42
CA ALA A 8 31.44 24.20 -0.66
C ALA A 8 30.58 24.97 0.35
N CYS A 9 29.73 25.86 -0.16
CA CYS A 9 28.83 26.65 0.69
C CYS A 9 27.98 25.69 1.52
N ALA A 10 27.81 25.99 2.81
CA ALA A 10 26.93 25.18 3.65
C ALA A 10 25.52 25.18 3.02
N PRO A 11 24.83 24.03 2.96
CA PRO A 11 23.52 23.97 2.33
C PRO A 11 22.51 24.82 3.10
N GLU A 12 21.90 25.77 2.42
CA GLU A 12 20.90 26.70 2.93
C GLU A 12 19.50 26.25 2.53
N VAL A 13 18.46 26.79 3.19
CA VAL A 13 17.07 26.53 2.85
C VAL A 13 16.58 27.60 1.88
N HIS A 14 16.07 27.18 0.73
CA HIS A 14 15.52 28.05 -0.31
C HIS A 14 14.05 27.70 -0.54
N ASN A 15 13.18 28.71 -0.60
CA ASN A 15 11.75 28.54 -0.90
C ASN A 15 11.38 29.34 -2.15
N LEU A 16 10.74 28.68 -3.11
CA LEU A 16 10.16 29.31 -4.28
C LEU A 16 8.66 29.07 -4.30
N VAL A 17 7.89 30.13 -4.57
CA VAL A 17 6.43 30.07 -4.60
C VAL A 17 5.95 30.34 -6.02
N ARG A 18 5.04 29.51 -6.52
CA ARG A 18 4.34 29.70 -7.80
C ARG A 18 2.87 29.94 -7.50
N ALA A 19 2.39 31.12 -7.85
CA ALA A 19 1.03 31.52 -7.55
C ALA A 19 0.02 30.69 -8.36
N ASP A 20 -1.08 30.30 -7.71
CA ASP A 20 -2.28 29.70 -8.35
C ASP A 20 -1.97 28.53 -9.29
N THR A 21 -0.93 27.76 -8.99
CA THR A 21 -0.50 26.59 -9.76
C THR A 21 -0.90 25.33 -9.00
N TYR A 22 -2.00 24.69 -9.39
CA TYR A 22 -2.43 23.44 -8.78
C TYR A 22 -1.79 22.23 -9.47
N VAL A 23 -1.25 21.32 -8.66
CA VAL A 23 -0.69 20.05 -9.10
C VAL A 23 -1.07 19.00 -8.07
N ASP A 24 -1.33 17.78 -8.53
CA ASP A 24 -1.64 16.66 -7.65
C ASP A 24 -0.49 16.37 -6.66
N SER A 25 -0.83 16.12 -5.39
CA SER A 25 0.15 15.93 -4.32
C SER A 25 1.10 14.75 -4.57
N VAL A 26 0.65 13.65 -5.21
CA VAL A 26 1.52 12.51 -5.53
C VAL A 26 2.53 12.89 -6.60
N ALA A 27 2.09 13.64 -7.62
CA ALA A 27 3.00 14.17 -8.63
C ALA A 27 4.05 15.09 -7.99
N LEU A 28 3.64 16.00 -7.10
CA LEU A 28 4.56 16.87 -6.37
C LEU A 28 5.56 16.10 -5.51
N MET A 29 5.10 15.07 -4.79
CA MET A 29 5.98 14.24 -3.97
C MET A 29 6.98 13.42 -4.80
N ARG A 30 6.56 12.89 -5.95
CA ARG A 30 7.45 12.20 -6.91
C ARG A 30 8.52 13.14 -7.44
N ILE A 31 8.15 14.37 -7.78
CA ILE A 31 9.10 15.40 -8.22
C ILE A 31 10.08 15.72 -7.09
N ALA A 32 9.59 15.94 -5.87
CA ALA A 32 10.46 16.18 -4.71
C ALA A 32 11.47 15.03 -4.52
N SER A 33 11.01 13.78 -4.64
CA SER A 33 11.87 12.59 -4.60
C SER A 33 12.93 12.61 -5.70
N ALA A 34 12.54 12.88 -6.96
CA ALA A 34 13.48 13.00 -8.08
C ALA A 34 14.53 14.10 -7.86
N LEU A 35 14.14 15.26 -7.32
CA LEU A 35 15.08 16.36 -7.04
C LEU A 35 16.13 15.97 -5.99
N THR A 36 15.80 15.12 -5.01
CA THR A 36 16.78 14.65 -4.02
C THR A 36 17.87 13.76 -4.62
N THR A 37 17.68 13.25 -5.84
CA THR A 37 18.71 12.49 -6.55
C THR A 37 19.74 13.37 -7.27
N LEU A 38 19.48 14.68 -7.38
CA LEU A 38 20.39 15.62 -8.05
C LEU A 38 21.61 15.93 -7.17
N PRO A 39 22.82 16.04 -7.76
CA PRO A 39 24.02 16.44 -7.03
C PRO A 39 23.86 17.81 -6.36
N GLY A 40 24.11 17.86 -5.04
CA GLY A 40 24.05 19.09 -4.24
C GLY A 40 22.70 19.35 -3.56
N ILE A 41 21.67 18.55 -3.81
CA ILE A 41 20.37 18.68 -3.15
C ILE A 41 20.32 17.76 -1.92
N ALA A 42 20.39 18.34 -0.72
CA ALA A 42 20.36 17.58 0.53
C ALA A 42 18.92 17.18 0.92
N ALA A 43 17.93 18.01 0.60
CA ALA A 43 16.51 17.70 0.77
C ALA A 43 15.66 18.58 -0.15
N ALA A 44 14.49 18.07 -0.55
CA ALA A 44 13.52 18.78 -1.35
C ALA A 44 12.10 18.45 -0.87
N GLY A 45 11.20 19.43 -0.95
CA GLY A 45 9.77 19.28 -0.69
C GLY A 45 8.99 20.14 -1.67
N LEU A 46 8.08 19.52 -2.42
CA LEU A 46 7.14 20.22 -3.29
C LEU A 46 5.74 19.96 -2.77
N VAL A 47 5.02 21.03 -2.44
CA VAL A 47 3.68 20.93 -1.85
C VAL A 47 2.80 22.09 -2.28
N MET A 48 1.48 21.87 -2.33
CA MET A 48 0.54 22.98 -2.24
C MET A 48 0.69 23.63 -0.86
N ALA A 49 0.80 24.96 -0.79
CA ALA A 49 1.10 25.71 0.44
C ALA A 49 -0.08 25.82 1.42
N THR A 50 -0.86 24.73 1.57
CA THR A 50 -1.91 24.61 2.58
C THR A 50 -1.30 24.72 3.99
N PRO A 51 -2.09 25.11 5.02
CA PRO A 51 -1.59 25.19 6.39
C PRO A 51 -0.93 23.89 6.88
N ALA A 52 -1.55 22.73 6.59
CA ALA A 52 -1.02 21.43 6.99
C ALA A 52 0.31 21.11 6.28
N ASN A 53 0.40 21.35 4.97
CA ASN A 53 1.64 21.07 4.23
C ASN A 53 2.78 22.01 4.63
N ARG A 54 2.49 23.28 4.92
CA ARG A 54 3.52 24.21 5.42
C ARG A 54 4.05 23.77 6.78
N GLN A 55 3.19 23.25 7.65
CA GLN A 55 3.64 22.66 8.92
C GLN A 55 4.54 21.43 8.69
N GLN A 56 4.26 20.60 7.68
CA GLN A 56 5.14 19.48 7.31
C GLN A 56 6.49 19.96 6.79
N VAL A 57 6.51 20.97 5.92
CA VAL A 57 7.74 21.59 5.40
C VAL A 57 8.55 22.24 6.53
N GLU A 58 7.88 22.87 7.51
CA GLU A 58 8.51 23.41 8.71
C GLU A 58 9.12 22.32 9.60
N ALA A 59 8.36 21.25 9.86
CA ALA A 59 8.84 20.10 10.64
C ALA A 59 10.04 19.39 9.98
N ALA A 60 10.11 19.40 8.64
CA ALA A 60 11.26 18.93 7.88
C ALA A 60 12.46 19.91 7.90
N GLY A 61 12.31 21.09 8.52
CA GLY A 61 13.31 22.15 8.55
C GLY A 61 13.54 22.78 7.17
N LEU A 62 12.52 22.80 6.31
CA LEU A 62 12.61 23.30 4.93
C LEU A 62 11.81 24.59 4.70
N LEU A 63 11.16 25.14 5.73
CA LEU A 63 10.36 26.36 5.58
C LEU A 63 11.22 27.61 5.82
N ALA A 64 11.19 28.52 4.86
CA ALA A 64 11.76 29.86 4.90
C ALA A 64 10.66 30.93 4.77
N ALA A 65 11.04 32.20 4.84
CA ALA A 65 10.10 33.32 4.90
C ALA A 65 9.13 33.36 3.70
N GLU A 66 9.61 33.07 2.49
CA GLU A 66 8.81 33.05 1.27
C GLU A 66 7.73 31.96 1.32
N GLY A 67 8.06 30.76 1.80
CA GLY A 67 7.08 29.68 1.95
C GLY A 67 6.09 29.93 3.08
N ALA A 68 6.51 30.58 4.16
CA ALA A 68 5.63 30.99 5.25
C ALA A 68 4.58 32.02 4.80
N ALA A 69 4.88 32.84 3.79
CA ALA A 69 3.96 33.84 3.24
C ALA A 69 3.03 33.29 2.12
N ALA A 70 3.25 32.07 1.63
CA ALA A 70 2.48 31.48 0.54
C ALA A 70 1.01 31.23 0.90
N ARG A 71 0.11 31.35 -0.08
CA ARG A 71 -1.34 31.11 0.08
C ARG A 71 -1.65 29.62 -0.17
N PRO A 72 -2.77 29.09 0.34
CA PRO A 72 -3.10 27.66 0.21
C PRO A 72 -3.09 27.07 -1.20
N ASN A 73 -3.37 27.89 -2.22
CA ASN A 73 -3.40 27.48 -3.64
C ASN A 73 -2.06 27.69 -4.37
N ASP A 74 -1.04 28.23 -3.70
CA ASP A 74 0.27 28.42 -4.31
C ASP A 74 1.07 27.12 -4.21
N LEU A 75 1.86 26.80 -5.24
CA LEU A 75 2.84 25.72 -5.21
C LEU A 75 4.11 26.21 -4.52
N LEU A 76 4.53 25.52 -3.46
CA LEU A 76 5.76 25.76 -2.72
C LEU A 76 6.80 24.71 -3.10
N ILE A 77 7.94 25.17 -3.59
CA ILE A 77 9.16 24.40 -3.83
C ILE A 77 10.16 24.76 -2.74
N ALA A 78 10.40 23.84 -1.82
CA ALA A 78 11.32 24.00 -0.69
C ALA A 78 12.55 23.11 -0.88
N LEU A 79 13.76 23.70 -0.87
CA LEU A 79 15.02 23.01 -1.14
C LEU A 79 16.01 23.27 -0.01
N ARG A 80 16.83 22.27 0.32
CA ARG A 80 18.04 22.44 1.13
C ARG A 80 19.25 22.11 0.26
N CYS A 81 19.97 23.13 -0.19
CA CYS A 81 21.09 22.98 -1.10
C CYS A 81 22.00 24.22 -1.09
N PRO A 82 23.21 24.14 -1.66
CA PRO A 82 24.00 25.31 -1.97
C PRO A 82 23.31 26.23 -3.00
N PRO A 83 23.51 27.56 -2.95
CA PRO A 83 22.81 28.51 -3.84
C PRO A 83 23.01 28.23 -5.34
N ASP A 84 24.15 27.68 -5.75
CA ASP A 84 24.46 27.34 -7.14
C ASP A 84 23.70 26.11 -7.66
N ALA A 85 23.17 25.27 -6.75
CA ALA A 85 22.34 24.11 -7.11
C ALA A 85 20.86 24.47 -7.32
N VAL A 86 20.39 25.63 -6.83
CA VAL A 86 18.98 26.06 -6.90
C VAL A 86 18.47 26.15 -8.35
N PRO A 87 19.15 26.82 -9.30
CA PRO A 87 18.63 26.95 -10.67
C PRO A 87 18.41 25.60 -11.36
N ARG A 88 19.33 24.64 -11.15
CA ARG A 88 19.23 23.29 -11.71
C ARG A 88 18.05 22.51 -11.13
N ALA A 89 17.83 22.61 -9.81
CA ALA A 89 16.69 21.95 -9.18
C ALA A 89 15.35 22.54 -9.63
N VAL A 90 15.28 23.86 -9.82
CA VAL A 90 14.08 24.54 -10.32
C VAL A 90 13.81 24.16 -11.78
N GLU A 91 14.84 24.15 -12.64
CA GLU A 91 14.71 23.74 -14.03
C GLU A 91 14.20 22.30 -14.16
N GLU A 92 14.74 21.38 -13.35
CA GLU A 92 14.27 19.99 -13.33
C GLU A 92 12.84 19.87 -12.77
N ALA A 93 12.50 20.64 -11.74
CA ALA A 93 11.14 20.69 -11.22
C ALA A 93 10.16 21.17 -12.30
N ASP A 94 10.49 22.26 -13.00
CA ASP A 94 9.68 22.83 -14.08
C ASP A 94 9.53 21.83 -15.24
N ARG A 95 10.61 21.11 -15.61
CA ARG A 95 10.59 20.06 -16.62
C ARG A 95 9.63 18.92 -16.24
N LEU A 96 9.72 18.42 -15.00
CA LEU A 96 8.88 17.32 -14.53
C LEU A 96 7.42 17.75 -14.34
N LEU A 97 7.18 18.99 -13.90
CA LEU A 97 5.85 19.59 -13.83
C LEU A 97 5.20 19.71 -15.21
N ALA A 98 5.98 20.09 -16.23
CA ALA A 98 5.51 20.14 -17.61
C ALA A 98 5.17 18.74 -18.16
N GLN A 99 6.01 17.73 -17.89
CA GLN A 99 5.78 16.34 -18.32
C GLN A 99 4.63 15.64 -17.59
N GLY A 100 4.30 16.08 -16.38
CA GLY A 100 3.17 15.56 -15.60
C GLY A 100 1.82 16.14 -16.02
N ARG A 101 1.79 17.17 -16.88
CA ARG A 101 0.56 17.58 -17.57
C ARG A 101 0.29 16.54 -18.67
N PRO A 102 -0.94 16.05 -18.85
CA PRO A 102 -1.25 15.19 -19.98
C PRO A 102 -0.99 15.96 -21.28
N ASP A 103 0.15 15.72 -21.91
CA ASP A 103 0.42 16.20 -23.26
C ASP A 103 -0.45 15.41 -24.26
N ASP A 104 -1.03 16.17 -25.20
CA ASP A 104 -1.77 15.80 -26.42
C ASP A 104 -1.01 14.84 -27.38
N ALA A 105 -0.47 13.74 -26.87
CA ALA A 105 0.34 12.80 -27.62
C ALA A 105 -0.44 11.57 -28.11
N HIS A 106 -1.72 11.71 -28.47
CA HIS A 106 -2.47 10.72 -29.28
C HIS A 106 -3.41 11.46 -30.25
N GLY A 107 -2.94 11.78 -31.46
CA GLY A 107 -3.83 12.38 -32.46
C GLY A 107 -3.18 12.91 -33.74
N ALA A 108 -2.44 12.08 -34.48
CA ALA A 108 -2.33 12.32 -35.91
C ALA A 108 -3.64 11.89 -36.59
N GLY A 109 -4.61 12.81 -36.66
CA GLY A 109 -5.81 12.64 -37.48
C GLY A 109 -7.07 13.29 -36.91
N GLY A 110 -7.49 14.40 -37.53
CA GLY A 110 -8.85 14.92 -37.42
C GLY A 110 -8.95 16.29 -36.75
N ALA A 111 -8.81 17.35 -37.55
CA ALA A 111 -9.27 18.68 -37.18
C ALA A 111 -10.81 18.68 -37.07
N GLY A 112 -11.31 18.50 -35.85
CA GLY A 112 -12.69 18.76 -35.45
C GLY A 112 -12.65 19.58 -34.16
N ALA A 113 -13.38 20.69 -34.14
CA ALA A 113 -13.43 21.64 -33.04
C ALA A 113 -13.62 20.96 -31.67
N ARG A 114 -12.63 21.11 -30.78
CA ARG A 114 -12.78 20.80 -29.35
C ARG A 114 -13.43 22.03 -28.71
N GLU A 115 -14.71 21.92 -28.34
CA GLU A 115 -15.41 22.89 -27.51
C GLU A 115 -14.91 22.76 -26.06
N ASP A 116 -14.68 23.91 -25.40
CA ASP A 116 -14.43 24.20 -23.97
C ASP A 116 -14.69 23.10 -22.90
N GLU A 117 -13.94 22.00 -22.85
CA GLU A 117 -14.08 20.94 -21.81
C GLU A 117 -13.06 21.01 -20.64
N ASP A 118 -12.10 21.93 -20.62
CA ASP A 118 -10.93 21.83 -19.72
C ASP A 118 -10.89 22.82 -18.52
N GLU A 119 -12.02 23.08 -17.83
CA GLU A 119 -11.96 23.66 -16.48
C GLU A 119 -12.56 22.67 -15.45
N PRO A 120 -11.80 22.26 -14.41
CA PRO A 120 -12.30 21.32 -13.42
C PRO A 120 -13.56 21.86 -12.72
N HIS A 121 -14.61 21.06 -12.68
CA HIS A 121 -15.84 21.41 -11.99
C HIS A 121 -15.57 21.65 -10.50
N ARG A 122 -15.95 22.83 -10.00
CA ARG A 122 -15.74 23.22 -8.60
C ARG A 122 -16.71 22.55 -7.62
N SER A 123 -17.71 21.84 -8.12
CA SER A 123 -18.73 21.15 -7.32
C SER A 123 -19.23 19.89 -8.01
N LEU A 124 -19.45 18.83 -7.23
CA LEU A 124 -20.10 17.61 -7.71
C LEU A 124 -21.50 17.86 -8.27
N ALA A 125 -22.19 18.91 -7.79
CA ALA A 125 -23.54 19.25 -8.25
C ALA A 125 -23.59 19.86 -9.67
N THR A 126 -22.44 20.31 -10.19
CA THR A 126 -22.35 20.92 -11.53
C THR A 126 -21.80 19.97 -12.58
N VAL A 127 -21.50 18.72 -12.20
CA VAL A 127 -20.98 17.71 -13.12
C VAL A 127 -22.11 17.31 -14.09
N PRO A 128 -21.91 17.42 -15.41
CA PRO A 128 -22.92 17.04 -16.39
C PRO A 128 -23.17 15.53 -16.38
N GLY A 129 -24.38 15.12 -16.79
CA GLY A 129 -24.79 13.72 -16.86
C GLY A 129 -25.35 13.17 -15.55
N THR A 130 -25.25 11.85 -15.38
CA THR A 130 -25.77 11.13 -14.19
C THR A 130 -24.65 10.31 -13.55
N PRO A 131 -23.65 10.96 -12.92
CA PRO A 131 -22.60 10.25 -12.22
C PRO A 131 -23.20 9.33 -11.13
N ARG A 132 -22.64 8.13 -10.97
CA ARG A 132 -23.12 7.13 -10.01
C ARG A 132 -22.14 6.87 -8.87
N LEU A 133 -20.90 7.35 -9.00
CA LEU A 133 -19.82 7.12 -8.07
C LEU A 133 -19.00 8.41 -7.93
N ALA A 134 -18.71 8.79 -6.68
CA ALA A 134 -17.73 9.80 -6.36
C ALA A 134 -16.47 9.14 -5.78
N VAL A 135 -15.31 9.46 -6.36
CA VAL A 135 -13.99 9.07 -5.84
C VAL A 135 -13.42 10.24 -5.05
N ILE A 136 -13.20 10.05 -3.76
CA ILE A 136 -12.82 11.10 -2.82
C ILE A 136 -11.42 10.78 -2.27
N SER A 137 -10.47 11.64 -2.63
CA SER A 137 -9.05 11.58 -2.25
C SER A 137 -8.54 12.92 -1.68
N THR A 138 -9.46 13.75 -1.19
CA THR A 138 -9.12 15.01 -0.49
C THR A 138 -8.50 14.73 0.89
N PRO A 139 -7.83 15.69 1.55
CA PRO A 139 -7.43 15.51 2.95
C PRO A 139 -8.60 15.10 3.86
N GLY A 140 -8.35 14.26 4.87
CA GLY A 140 -9.38 13.66 5.74
C GLY A 140 -10.36 14.67 6.35
N ALA A 141 -9.85 15.85 6.74
CA ALA A 141 -10.65 16.94 7.28
C ALA A 141 -11.78 17.45 6.34
N TYR A 142 -11.68 17.19 5.04
CA TYR A 142 -12.68 17.58 4.04
C TYR A 142 -13.45 16.39 3.47
N ALA A 143 -12.89 15.18 3.54
CA ALA A 143 -13.42 14.00 2.87
C ALA A 143 -14.85 13.65 3.32
N ALA A 144 -15.17 13.81 4.61
CA ALA A 144 -16.51 13.54 5.13
C ALA A 144 -17.58 14.45 4.51
N ALA A 145 -17.26 15.73 4.32
CA ALA A 145 -18.19 16.68 3.72
C ALA A 145 -18.45 16.36 2.24
N GLU A 146 -17.41 16.00 1.49
CA GLU A 146 -17.55 15.60 0.07
C GLU A 146 -18.30 14.27 -0.07
N ALA A 147 -18.05 13.30 0.82
CA ALA A 147 -18.78 12.03 0.84
C ALA A 147 -20.28 12.26 1.11
N LEU A 148 -20.62 13.10 2.09
CA LEU A 148 -22.00 13.41 2.41
C LEU A 148 -22.71 14.11 1.23
N LYS A 149 -22.03 15.04 0.54
CA LYS A 149 -22.58 15.67 -0.68
C LYS A 149 -22.85 14.61 -1.75
N ALA A 150 -21.89 13.71 -2.00
CA ALA A 150 -22.04 12.66 -2.99
C ALA A 150 -23.24 11.74 -2.69
N LEU A 151 -23.35 11.26 -1.46
CA LEU A 151 -24.47 10.41 -1.02
C LEU A 151 -25.82 11.13 -1.16
N ARG A 152 -25.87 12.44 -0.82
CA ARG A 152 -27.09 13.25 -0.97
C ARG A 152 -27.50 13.48 -2.42
N LEU A 153 -26.54 13.46 -3.33
CA LEU A 153 -26.76 13.52 -4.78
C LEU A 153 -27.08 12.14 -5.39
N GLY A 154 -27.19 11.08 -4.59
CA GLY A 154 -27.55 9.74 -5.06
C GLY A 154 -26.37 8.94 -5.63
N MET A 155 -25.14 9.33 -5.32
CA MET A 155 -23.93 8.64 -5.78
C MET A 155 -23.38 7.71 -4.70
N HIS A 156 -22.86 6.55 -5.11
CA HIS A 156 -21.95 5.78 -4.28
C HIS A 156 -20.70 6.61 -3.95
N ALA A 157 -20.06 6.32 -2.82
CA ALA A 157 -18.84 7.01 -2.42
C ALA A 157 -17.71 6.00 -2.25
N PHE A 158 -16.59 6.24 -2.93
CA PHE A 158 -15.30 5.61 -2.69
C PHE A 158 -14.40 6.64 -2.02
N VAL A 159 -14.16 6.45 -0.72
CA VAL A 159 -13.36 7.37 0.10
C VAL A 159 -12.00 6.74 0.33
N PHE A 160 -11.06 7.10 -0.55
CA PHE A 160 -9.66 6.76 -0.43
C PHE A 160 -9.01 7.48 0.75
N SER A 161 -9.45 8.71 1.01
CA SER A 161 -8.97 9.54 2.09
C SER A 161 -9.00 8.82 3.44
N ASP A 162 -7.88 8.89 4.15
CA ASP A 162 -7.80 8.51 5.56
C ASP A 162 -7.95 9.75 6.47
N ASN A 163 -7.75 9.59 7.79
CA ASN A 163 -7.82 10.63 8.81
C ASN A 163 -9.20 11.29 8.90
N VAL A 164 -10.25 10.51 8.64
CA VAL A 164 -11.66 10.89 8.85
C VAL A 164 -12.10 10.38 10.24
N PRO A 165 -12.74 11.23 11.08
CA PRO A 165 -13.25 10.81 12.38
C PRO A 165 -14.20 9.62 12.31
N VAL A 166 -14.12 8.70 13.28
CA VAL A 166 -14.98 7.51 13.34
C VAL A 166 -16.47 7.87 13.39
N ALA A 167 -16.83 8.93 14.12
CA ALA A 167 -18.22 9.40 14.19
C ALA A 167 -18.77 9.83 12.82
N ASP A 168 -17.93 10.44 11.98
CA ASP A 168 -18.31 10.84 10.62
C ASP A 168 -18.45 9.61 9.72
N GLU A 169 -17.53 8.64 9.81
CA GLU A 169 -17.66 7.35 9.11
C GLU A 169 -19.00 6.65 9.42
N VAL A 170 -19.36 6.55 10.71
CA VAL A 170 -20.62 5.95 11.14
C VAL A 170 -21.82 6.71 10.56
N ALA A 171 -21.80 8.05 10.60
CA ALA A 171 -22.86 8.87 10.04
C ALA A 171 -23.00 8.70 8.52
N LEU A 172 -21.88 8.66 7.79
CA LEU A 172 -21.85 8.46 6.34
C LEU A 172 -22.37 7.08 5.94
N LYS A 173 -21.92 6.01 6.61
CA LYS A 173 -22.38 4.64 6.33
C LYS A 173 -23.86 4.47 6.63
N ARG A 174 -24.36 5.10 7.70
CA ARG A 174 -25.80 5.13 8.00
C ARG A 174 -26.60 5.86 6.92
N GLU A 175 -26.12 7.02 6.46
CA GLU A 175 -26.77 7.79 5.39
C GLU A 175 -26.80 7.00 4.08
N ALA A 176 -25.69 6.32 3.74
CA ALA A 176 -25.58 5.49 2.54
C ALA A 176 -26.54 4.30 2.58
N HIS A 177 -26.57 3.57 3.70
CA HIS A 177 -27.49 2.46 3.93
C HIS A 177 -28.96 2.90 3.76
N ALA A 178 -29.36 4.02 4.35
CA ALA A 178 -30.72 4.55 4.24
C ALA A 178 -31.12 4.92 2.80
N ARG A 179 -30.14 5.12 1.91
CA ARG A 179 -30.33 5.47 0.50
C ARG A 179 -30.12 4.29 -0.44
N GLY A 180 -29.74 3.11 0.05
CA GLY A 180 -29.35 1.97 -0.78
C GLY A 180 -28.06 2.22 -1.58
N LEU A 181 -27.12 2.99 -1.01
CA LEU A 181 -25.83 3.31 -1.63
C LEU A 181 -24.68 2.65 -0.86
N LEU A 182 -23.63 2.27 -1.57
CA LEU A 182 -22.35 1.91 -0.97
C LEU A 182 -21.56 3.16 -0.52
N MET A 183 -21.05 3.11 0.72
CA MET A 183 -20.05 4.02 1.27
C MET A 183 -18.79 3.22 1.59
N MET A 184 -17.92 3.12 0.59
CA MET A 184 -16.65 2.41 0.64
C MET A 184 -15.61 3.31 1.29
N GLY A 185 -15.14 2.95 2.48
CA GLY A 185 -14.21 3.76 3.25
C GLY A 185 -14.87 4.49 4.42
N PRO A 186 -14.19 5.46 5.05
CA PRO A 186 -12.86 6.02 4.75
C PRO A 186 -11.71 4.99 4.81
N ASP A 187 -10.53 5.39 4.35
CA ASP A 187 -9.37 4.50 4.22
C ASP A 187 -9.69 3.24 3.38
N CYS A 188 -10.32 3.47 2.23
CA CYS A 188 -10.58 2.41 1.26
C CYS A 188 -9.55 2.46 0.14
N GLY A 189 -8.48 1.67 0.27
CA GLY A 189 -7.38 1.65 -0.68
C GLY A 189 -7.67 0.93 -2.00
N THR A 190 -8.60 -0.03 -2.05
CA THR A 190 -8.75 -0.96 -3.20
C THR A 190 -10.21 -1.24 -3.51
N ALA A 191 -10.62 -1.01 -4.75
CA ALA A 191 -11.85 -1.57 -5.32
C ALA A 191 -11.71 -1.79 -6.83
N VAL A 192 -12.54 -2.69 -7.38
CA VAL A 192 -12.71 -2.92 -8.82
C VAL A 192 -14.20 -3.11 -9.06
N LEU A 193 -14.86 -2.10 -9.64
CA LEU A 193 -16.30 -2.10 -9.89
C LEU A 193 -16.56 -2.15 -11.38
N ASP A 194 -17.28 -3.17 -11.86
CA ASP A 194 -17.51 -3.44 -13.28
C ASP A 194 -16.22 -3.48 -14.13
N GLY A 195 -15.13 -3.93 -13.51
CA GLY A 195 -13.81 -4.00 -14.12
C GLY A 195 -13.04 -2.66 -14.09
N ILE A 196 -13.61 -1.61 -13.50
CA ILE A 196 -12.97 -0.31 -13.35
C ILE A 196 -12.15 -0.31 -12.04
N PRO A 197 -10.82 -0.18 -12.10
CA PRO A 197 -9.97 -0.12 -10.92
C PRO A 197 -10.12 1.24 -10.20
N LEU A 198 -10.20 1.20 -8.86
CA LEU A 198 -10.29 2.38 -8.00
C LEU A 198 -9.25 2.28 -6.88
N GLY A 199 -8.46 3.34 -6.71
CA GLY A 199 -7.32 3.36 -5.79
C GLY A 199 -6.18 2.43 -6.25
N PHE A 200 -5.62 1.67 -5.32
CA PHE A 200 -4.66 0.62 -5.59
C PHE A 200 -5.36 -0.68 -5.98
N ALA A 201 -5.26 -1.06 -7.24
CA ALA A 201 -5.92 -2.26 -7.75
C ALA A 201 -5.08 -2.94 -8.82
N ASN A 202 -5.19 -4.27 -8.91
CA ASN A 202 -4.52 -5.04 -9.96
C ASN A 202 -5.42 -5.15 -11.20
N ALA A 203 -4.82 -5.27 -12.38
CA ALA A 203 -5.48 -5.61 -13.62
C ALA A 203 -5.89 -7.08 -13.61
N VAL A 204 -7.01 -7.36 -12.94
CA VAL A 204 -7.55 -8.71 -12.78
C VAL A 204 -8.63 -9.01 -13.81
N ARG A 205 -8.60 -10.22 -14.36
CA ARG A 205 -9.59 -10.71 -15.31
C ARG A 205 -10.98 -10.82 -14.67
N ARG A 206 -12.01 -10.62 -15.49
CA ARG A 206 -13.41 -10.89 -15.11
C ARG A 206 -13.59 -12.38 -14.79
N GLY A 207 -14.41 -12.67 -13.78
CA GLY A 207 -14.74 -14.04 -13.38
C GLY A 207 -15.85 -14.09 -12.33
N PRO A 208 -16.12 -15.27 -11.76
CA PRO A 208 -17.33 -15.51 -10.95
C PRO A 208 -17.16 -15.15 -9.47
N VAL A 209 -15.97 -14.76 -9.02
CA VAL A 209 -15.70 -14.56 -7.59
C VAL A 209 -15.86 -13.09 -7.20
N GLY A 210 -16.78 -12.79 -6.29
CA GLY A 210 -16.94 -11.46 -5.72
C GLY A 210 -16.12 -11.31 -4.44
N LEU A 211 -15.36 -10.22 -4.31
CA LEU A 211 -14.52 -9.96 -3.14
C LEU A 211 -15.05 -8.75 -2.36
N ILE A 212 -15.13 -8.87 -1.04
CA ILE A 212 -15.43 -7.76 -0.13
C ILE A 212 -14.35 -7.73 0.96
N GLY A 213 -13.81 -6.56 1.28
CA GLY A 213 -12.78 -6.53 2.31
C GLY A 213 -12.51 -5.20 2.99
N ALA A 214 -12.19 -5.31 4.28
CA ALA A 214 -11.64 -4.22 5.12
C ALA A 214 -10.09 -4.29 5.10
N SER A 215 -9.52 -4.59 3.93
CA SER A 215 -8.10 -4.87 3.74
C SER A 215 -7.75 -4.71 2.26
N GLY A 216 -7.13 -3.59 1.88
CA GLY A 216 -6.77 -3.33 0.47
C GLY A 216 -5.79 -4.36 -0.08
N THR A 217 -4.62 -4.49 0.56
CA THR A 217 -3.61 -5.46 0.13
C THR A 217 -4.04 -6.93 0.26
N GLY A 218 -4.95 -7.23 1.19
CA GLY A 218 -5.57 -8.56 1.27
C GLY A 218 -6.47 -8.86 0.07
N LEU A 219 -7.29 -7.88 -0.35
CA LEU A 219 -8.10 -7.99 -1.57
C LEU A 219 -7.22 -8.17 -2.81
N GLN A 220 -6.15 -7.38 -2.93
CA GLN A 220 -5.17 -7.52 -4.01
C GLN A 220 -4.59 -8.93 -4.05
N GLN A 221 -4.05 -9.44 -2.93
CA GLN A 221 -3.45 -10.77 -2.87
C GLN A 221 -4.44 -11.90 -3.21
N VAL A 222 -5.67 -11.85 -2.71
CA VAL A 222 -6.68 -12.86 -3.06
C VAL A 222 -7.02 -12.78 -4.54
N SER A 223 -7.23 -11.58 -5.08
CA SER A 223 -7.59 -11.39 -6.49
C SER A 223 -6.51 -11.85 -7.47
N THR A 224 -5.24 -11.59 -7.18
CA THR A 224 -4.12 -12.01 -8.04
C THR A 224 -3.88 -13.51 -7.96
N LEU A 225 -4.09 -14.12 -6.78
CA LEU A 225 -4.05 -15.59 -6.64
C LEU A 225 -5.20 -16.26 -7.39
N LEU A 226 -6.41 -15.71 -7.35
CA LEU A 226 -7.54 -16.20 -8.13
C LEU A 226 -7.20 -16.21 -9.63
N GLN A 227 -6.58 -15.15 -10.15
CA GLN A 227 -6.09 -15.12 -11.53
C GLN A 227 -5.01 -16.18 -11.79
N ALA A 228 -4.02 -16.31 -10.90
CA ALA A 228 -2.98 -17.34 -11.01
C ALA A 228 -3.54 -18.77 -10.97
N TYR A 229 -4.65 -18.98 -10.25
CA TYR A 229 -5.38 -20.26 -10.18
C TYR A 229 -6.34 -20.47 -11.35
N GLY A 230 -6.33 -19.57 -12.34
CA GLY A 230 -7.11 -19.74 -13.55
C GLY A 230 -8.58 -19.33 -13.42
N THR A 231 -8.95 -18.54 -12.42
CA THR A 231 -10.27 -17.89 -12.28
C THR A 231 -10.13 -16.36 -12.28
N GLY A 232 -11.19 -15.61 -11.96
CA GLY A 232 -11.23 -14.16 -11.98
C GLY A 232 -12.27 -13.59 -11.03
N VAL A 233 -12.43 -12.27 -11.05
CA VAL A 233 -13.33 -11.57 -10.13
C VAL A 233 -14.52 -10.93 -10.83
N SER A 234 -15.68 -10.96 -10.18
CA SER A 234 -16.88 -10.25 -10.62
C SER A 234 -16.84 -8.80 -10.13
N GLN A 235 -16.49 -8.58 -8.86
CA GLN A 235 -16.36 -7.27 -8.25
C GLN A 235 -15.33 -7.37 -7.12
N ILE A 236 -14.65 -6.25 -6.83
CA ILE A 236 -13.84 -6.09 -5.63
C ILE A 236 -14.35 -4.85 -4.89
N ILE A 237 -14.91 -5.03 -3.70
CA ILE A 237 -15.51 -3.94 -2.91
C ILE A 237 -14.70 -3.78 -1.62
N GLY A 238 -13.88 -2.73 -1.57
CA GLY A 238 -13.26 -2.28 -0.32
C GLY A 238 -14.29 -1.57 0.56
N VAL A 239 -14.28 -1.81 1.87
CA VAL A 239 -15.28 -1.24 2.80
C VAL A 239 -14.70 -0.22 3.80
N GLY A 240 -13.40 0.02 3.73
CA GLY A 240 -12.63 0.81 4.68
C GLY A 240 -12.04 -0.03 5.82
N GLY A 241 -10.82 0.30 6.25
CA GLY A 241 -10.06 -0.50 7.22
C GLY A 241 -10.73 -0.68 8.58
N ARG A 242 -11.62 0.24 8.97
CA ARG A 242 -12.33 0.23 10.26
C ARG A 242 -13.74 -0.35 10.21
N ASP A 243 -14.24 -0.76 9.04
CA ASP A 243 -15.65 -1.17 8.90
C ASP A 243 -16.04 -2.26 9.89
N LEU A 244 -15.17 -3.23 10.15
CA LEU A 244 -15.43 -4.34 11.08
C LEU A 244 -15.05 -4.06 12.55
N SER A 245 -14.75 -2.81 12.90
CA SER A 245 -14.63 -2.38 14.29
C SER A 245 -15.98 -2.40 15.00
N GLU A 246 -15.97 -2.42 16.34
CA GLU A 246 -17.20 -2.39 17.14
C GLU A 246 -17.97 -1.07 16.92
N GLU A 247 -17.24 0.03 16.79
CA GLU A 247 -17.77 1.38 16.63
C GLU A 247 -18.48 1.57 15.29
N VAL A 248 -17.96 1.00 14.20
CA VAL A 248 -18.54 1.11 12.85
C VAL A 248 -19.58 0.02 12.57
N GLY A 249 -19.37 -1.17 13.12
CA GLY A 249 -20.39 -2.21 13.15
C GLY A 249 -20.64 -2.92 11.82
N GLY A 250 -19.71 -2.89 10.87
CA GLY A 250 -19.72 -3.69 9.64
C GLY A 250 -20.83 -3.33 8.65
N ALA A 251 -21.24 -2.07 8.60
CA ALA A 251 -22.37 -1.62 7.78
C ALA A 251 -22.09 -1.81 6.28
N CYS A 252 -20.96 -1.30 5.79
CA CYS A 252 -20.66 -1.38 4.37
C CYS A 252 -20.36 -2.82 3.92
N MET A 253 -19.76 -3.67 4.77
CA MET A 253 -19.60 -5.10 4.49
C MET A 253 -20.94 -5.80 4.25
N ARG A 254 -21.97 -5.49 5.03
CA ARG A 254 -23.31 -6.08 4.83
C ARG A 254 -23.99 -5.53 3.58
N ASP A 255 -23.90 -4.22 3.33
CA ASP A 255 -24.47 -3.65 2.11
C ASP A 255 -23.78 -4.22 0.85
N ALA A 256 -22.47 -4.42 0.90
CA ALA A 256 -21.71 -5.08 -0.16
C ALA A 256 -22.10 -6.56 -0.34
N LEU A 257 -22.40 -7.27 0.76
CA LEU A 257 -22.91 -8.65 0.68
C LEU A 257 -24.25 -8.70 -0.06
N ASP A 258 -25.16 -7.77 0.22
CA ASP A 258 -26.45 -7.68 -0.48
C ASP A 258 -26.25 -7.38 -1.98
N VAL A 259 -25.33 -6.47 -2.32
CA VAL A 259 -24.96 -6.17 -3.71
C VAL A 259 -24.44 -7.41 -4.43
N LEU A 260 -23.49 -8.13 -3.84
CA LEU A 260 -22.93 -9.34 -4.44
C LEU A 260 -23.90 -10.53 -4.45
N ALA A 261 -24.83 -10.61 -3.50
CA ALA A 261 -25.90 -11.60 -3.51
C ALA A 261 -26.83 -11.38 -4.70
N ALA A 262 -27.13 -10.13 -5.04
CA ALA A 262 -27.98 -9.76 -6.17
C ALA A 262 -27.27 -9.83 -7.53
N ASP A 263 -25.94 -9.75 -7.57
CA ASP A 263 -25.17 -9.76 -8.82
C ASP A 263 -25.17 -11.16 -9.48
N PRO A 264 -25.80 -11.36 -10.65
CA PRO A 264 -25.82 -12.66 -11.33
C PRO A 264 -24.44 -13.12 -11.83
N ALA A 265 -23.46 -12.22 -11.97
CA ALA A 265 -22.10 -12.60 -12.35
C ALA A 265 -21.27 -13.14 -11.17
N THR A 266 -21.73 -12.92 -9.92
CA THR A 266 -21.07 -13.43 -8.72
C THR A 266 -21.65 -14.81 -8.36
N GLU A 267 -20.83 -15.85 -8.36
CA GLU A 267 -21.22 -17.20 -7.93
C GLU A 267 -20.71 -17.54 -6.53
N THR A 268 -19.50 -17.05 -6.17
CA THR A 268 -18.87 -17.27 -4.85
C THR A 268 -18.41 -15.93 -4.28
N ILE A 269 -18.58 -15.71 -2.97
CA ILE A 269 -18.15 -14.48 -2.30
C ILE A 269 -16.97 -14.78 -1.36
N VAL A 270 -15.95 -13.92 -1.34
CA VAL A 270 -14.85 -13.98 -0.37
C VAL A 270 -14.83 -12.71 0.47
N LEU A 271 -14.79 -12.89 1.78
CA LEU A 271 -14.66 -11.81 2.76
C LEU A 271 -13.22 -11.76 3.26
N VAL A 272 -12.56 -10.62 3.18
CA VAL A 272 -11.16 -10.45 3.59
C VAL A 272 -11.04 -9.36 4.63
N SER A 273 -10.44 -9.67 5.79
CA SER A 273 -10.18 -8.67 6.81
C SER A 273 -9.09 -9.10 7.78
N LYS A 274 -8.44 -8.10 8.40
CA LYS A 274 -7.83 -8.25 9.74
C LYS A 274 -8.91 -8.65 10.77
N PRO A 275 -8.59 -9.06 12.01
CA PRO A 275 -9.59 -9.60 12.92
C PRO A 275 -10.72 -8.61 13.16
N PRO A 276 -11.97 -8.97 12.84
CA PRO A 276 -13.13 -8.17 13.18
C PRO A 276 -13.38 -8.14 14.68
N ALA A 277 -14.13 -7.15 15.15
CA ALA A 277 -14.73 -7.21 16.48
C ALA A 277 -15.65 -8.45 16.58
N PRO A 278 -15.59 -9.26 17.65
CA PRO A 278 -16.29 -10.56 17.70
C PRO A 278 -17.81 -10.45 17.49
N GLY A 279 -18.44 -9.38 17.98
CA GLY A 279 -19.88 -9.12 17.77
C GLY A 279 -20.19 -8.88 16.29
N VAL A 280 -19.39 -8.03 15.66
CA VAL A 280 -19.51 -7.67 14.24
C VAL A 280 -19.25 -8.87 13.33
N ALA A 281 -18.24 -9.68 13.65
CA ALA A 281 -17.90 -10.91 12.95
C ALA A 281 -19.12 -11.86 12.87
N ARG A 282 -19.77 -12.12 14.01
CA ARG A 282 -20.98 -12.95 14.06
C ARG A 282 -22.11 -12.38 13.23
N ALA A 283 -22.33 -11.06 13.30
CA ALA A 283 -23.39 -10.40 12.54
C ALA A 283 -23.14 -10.48 11.02
N VAL A 284 -21.90 -10.25 10.58
CA VAL A 284 -21.49 -10.35 9.17
C VAL A 284 -21.61 -11.77 8.66
N LEU A 285 -21.12 -12.78 9.40
CA LEU A 285 -21.22 -14.18 8.97
C LEU A 285 -22.66 -14.68 8.92
N ALA A 286 -23.48 -14.29 9.89
CA ALA A 286 -24.91 -14.59 9.87
C ALA A 286 -25.62 -13.94 8.67
N HIS A 287 -25.19 -12.73 8.27
CA HIS A 287 -25.69 -12.07 7.07
C HIS A 287 -25.21 -12.77 5.79
N ALA A 288 -23.92 -13.13 5.73
CA ALA A 288 -23.33 -13.88 4.62
C ALA A 288 -24.06 -15.21 4.34
N ALA A 289 -24.45 -15.95 5.39
CA ALA A 289 -25.22 -17.19 5.25
C ALA A 289 -26.60 -17.02 4.59
N ARG A 290 -27.17 -15.80 4.59
CA ARG A 290 -28.47 -15.51 3.96
C ARG A 290 -28.38 -15.09 2.50
N THR A 291 -27.17 -14.89 1.97
CA THR A 291 -26.97 -14.49 0.57
C THR A 291 -27.38 -15.59 -0.42
N GLY A 292 -27.44 -16.85 0.02
CA GLY A 292 -27.72 -18.01 -0.84
C GLY A 292 -26.55 -18.42 -1.73
N LYS A 293 -25.40 -17.73 -1.65
CA LYS A 293 -24.18 -18.05 -2.39
C LYS A 293 -23.13 -18.64 -1.44
N PRO A 294 -22.24 -19.53 -1.91
CA PRO A 294 -21.07 -19.94 -1.14
C PRO A 294 -20.24 -18.73 -0.71
N VAL A 295 -19.93 -18.64 0.59
CA VAL A 295 -19.08 -17.58 1.13
C VAL A 295 -17.83 -18.15 1.79
N VAL A 296 -16.67 -17.55 1.52
CA VAL A 296 -15.40 -17.87 2.17
C VAL A 296 -14.95 -16.68 3.01
N ALA A 297 -14.87 -16.85 4.33
CA ALA A 297 -14.43 -15.82 5.25
C ALA A 297 -12.95 -16.00 5.62
N ALA A 298 -12.13 -15.06 5.20
CA ALA A 298 -10.72 -14.93 5.54
C ALA A 298 -10.53 -13.79 6.57
N PHE A 299 -10.97 -14.05 7.80
CA PHE A 299 -10.71 -13.17 8.94
C PHE A 299 -9.39 -13.59 9.57
N LEU A 300 -8.31 -12.91 9.19
CA LEU A 300 -6.96 -13.23 9.63
C LEU A 300 -6.90 -13.16 11.16
N GLY A 301 -6.34 -14.18 11.80
CA GLY A 301 -6.24 -14.28 13.26
C GLY A 301 -7.40 -15.02 13.93
N GLY A 302 -8.39 -15.45 13.13
CA GLY A 302 -9.48 -16.31 13.55
C GLY A 302 -10.84 -15.70 13.23
N ALA A 303 -11.72 -16.52 12.68
CA ALA A 303 -13.14 -16.24 12.60
C ALA A 303 -13.86 -16.98 13.76
N PRO A 304 -14.99 -16.46 14.27
CA PRO A 304 -15.89 -17.27 15.09
C PRO A 304 -16.47 -18.44 14.27
N ASP A 305 -17.15 -19.37 14.94
CA ASP A 305 -17.78 -20.53 14.29
C ASP A 305 -18.62 -20.12 13.06
N ALA A 306 -18.35 -20.79 11.94
CA ALA A 306 -18.95 -20.48 10.66
C ALA A 306 -20.38 -21.06 10.58
N PRO A 307 -21.40 -20.28 10.21
CA PRO A 307 -22.73 -20.81 9.95
C PRO A 307 -22.75 -21.66 8.66
N PRO A 308 -23.75 -22.53 8.47
CA PRO A 308 -23.93 -23.27 7.23
C PRO A 308 -23.93 -22.34 6.00
N GLY A 309 -23.23 -22.75 4.94
CA GLY A 309 -23.05 -21.93 3.73
C GLY A 309 -21.85 -20.99 3.78
N VAL A 310 -21.18 -20.87 4.92
CA VAL A 310 -19.94 -20.08 5.07
C VAL A 310 -18.78 -21.01 5.43
N SER A 311 -17.70 -20.94 4.66
CA SER A 311 -16.41 -21.58 4.96
C SER A 311 -15.45 -20.57 5.56
N VAL A 312 -14.56 -21.02 6.43
CA VAL A 312 -13.50 -20.17 7.01
C VAL A 312 -12.15 -20.56 6.42
N ALA A 313 -11.40 -19.56 5.99
CA ALA A 313 -10.03 -19.70 5.51
C ALA A 313 -9.06 -19.16 6.55
N GLY A 314 -7.99 -19.92 6.82
CA GLY A 314 -6.95 -19.53 7.79
C GLY A 314 -5.89 -18.58 7.22
N SER A 315 -5.93 -18.28 5.92
CA SER A 315 -4.98 -17.41 5.23
C SER A 315 -5.57 -16.83 3.95
N LEU A 316 -4.90 -15.83 3.38
CA LEU A 316 -5.28 -15.24 2.09
C LEU A 316 -5.18 -16.28 0.96
N ARG A 317 -4.13 -17.10 0.97
CA ARG A 317 -3.94 -18.18 -0.01
C ARG A 317 -5.03 -19.24 0.08
N ASP A 318 -5.38 -19.68 1.28
CA ASP A 318 -6.44 -20.68 1.48
C ASP A 318 -7.79 -20.14 1.01
N ALA A 319 -8.06 -18.86 1.26
CA ALA A 319 -9.29 -18.21 0.81
C ALA A 319 -9.41 -18.23 -0.72
N ALA A 320 -8.33 -17.85 -1.42
CA ALA A 320 -8.27 -17.90 -2.88
C ALA A 320 -8.40 -19.33 -3.42
N ARG A 321 -7.77 -20.32 -2.79
CA ARG A 321 -7.87 -21.74 -3.20
C ARG A 321 -9.29 -22.28 -3.05
N ILE A 322 -9.93 -22.05 -1.90
CA ILE A 322 -11.31 -22.49 -1.65
C ILE A 322 -12.24 -21.85 -2.66
N ALA A 323 -12.11 -20.53 -2.89
CA ALA A 323 -12.95 -19.81 -3.85
C ALA A 323 -12.70 -20.22 -5.31
N ALA A 324 -11.49 -20.66 -5.64
CA ALA A 324 -11.15 -21.23 -6.96
C ALA A 324 -11.59 -22.70 -7.13
N GLY A 325 -12.15 -23.34 -6.09
CA GLY A 325 -12.55 -24.74 -6.14
C GLY A 325 -11.37 -25.72 -6.21
N LEU A 326 -10.20 -25.34 -5.68
CA LEU A 326 -9.02 -26.18 -5.68
C LEU A 326 -9.02 -27.12 -4.47
N ASP A 327 -9.05 -28.42 -4.73
CA ASP A 327 -8.94 -29.45 -3.71
C ASP A 327 -7.51 -29.64 -3.19
N GLY A 328 -7.42 -30.18 -1.97
CA GLY A 328 -6.16 -30.57 -1.33
C GLY A 328 -5.37 -29.42 -0.68
N PRO A 329 -4.39 -29.77 0.18
CA PRO A 329 -3.57 -28.77 0.86
C PRO A 329 -2.72 -27.98 -0.14
N ALA A 330 -2.47 -26.71 0.17
CA ALA A 330 -1.51 -25.92 -0.59
C ALA A 330 -0.11 -26.56 -0.52
N PRO A 331 0.72 -26.42 -1.58
CA PRO A 331 2.11 -26.85 -1.52
C PRO A 331 2.84 -26.20 -0.34
N VAL A 332 3.57 -27.01 0.41
CA VAL A 332 4.44 -26.52 1.50
C VAL A 332 5.68 -25.87 0.87
N PRO A 333 6.02 -24.62 1.22
CA PRO A 333 7.23 -24.00 0.70
C PRO A 333 8.47 -24.80 1.08
N ALA A 334 9.47 -24.76 0.19
CA ALA A 334 10.81 -25.20 0.57
C ALA A 334 11.31 -24.37 1.77
N PRO A 335 11.90 -24.99 2.79
CA PRO A 335 12.38 -24.26 3.96
C PRO A 335 13.46 -23.25 3.55
N LEU A 336 13.33 -22.01 4.04
CA LEU A 336 14.42 -21.05 3.92
C LEU A 336 15.59 -21.59 4.73
N SER A 337 16.78 -21.57 4.13
CA SER A 337 18.02 -21.98 4.79
C SER A 337 18.78 -20.71 5.19
N PRO A 338 18.46 -20.09 6.34
CA PRO A 338 19.17 -18.89 6.76
C PRO A 338 20.67 -19.18 6.87
N PRO A 339 21.54 -18.25 6.46
CA PRO A 339 22.98 -18.45 6.51
C PRO A 339 23.42 -18.78 7.94
N ALA A 340 24.13 -19.90 8.11
CA ALA A 340 24.63 -20.33 9.42
C ALA A 340 25.64 -19.31 9.99
N GLY A 341 25.58 -19.03 11.31
CA GLY A 341 26.57 -18.19 12.00
C GLY A 341 25.96 -17.14 12.94
N GLU A 342 26.56 -15.94 12.93
CA GLU A 342 26.18 -14.80 13.79
C GLU A 342 24.86 -14.12 13.36
N ARG A 343 24.45 -14.35 12.10
CA ARG A 343 23.18 -13.88 11.56
C ARG A 343 22.03 -14.72 12.11
N ARG A 344 21.16 -14.10 12.90
CA ARG A 344 20.07 -14.81 13.60
C ARG A 344 18.72 -14.13 13.49
N LEU A 345 18.66 -12.89 13.01
CA LEU A 345 17.44 -12.09 13.11
C LEU A 345 16.69 -11.97 11.79
N LEU A 346 15.36 -12.04 11.88
CA LEU A 346 14.42 -11.69 10.82
C LEU A 346 14.19 -10.17 10.78
N ARG A 347 14.15 -9.61 9.57
CA ARG A 347 13.74 -8.23 9.26
C ARG A 347 12.64 -8.28 8.21
N ALA A 348 11.38 -8.21 8.62
CA ALA A 348 10.25 -8.18 7.70
C ALA A 348 9.74 -6.75 7.52
N LEU A 349 9.86 -6.24 6.29
CA LEU A 349 9.69 -4.83 5.94
C LEU A 349 8.59 -4.71 4.87
N TYR A 350 7.34 -4.69 5.31
CA TYR A 350 6.19 -4.69 4.42
C TYR A 350 5.73 -3.28 4.08
N ALA A 351 5.29 -3.08 2.85
CA ALA A 351 4.49 -1.93 2.43
C ALA A 351 3.00 -2.20 2.68
N GLY A 352 2.55 -3.46 2.58
CA GLY A 352 1.17 -3.85 2.85
C GLY A 352 0.94 -4.34 4.29
N GLY A 353 0.14 -3.60 5.06
CA GLY A 353 -0.17 -3.95 6.45
C GLY A 353 -0.84 -5.31 6.66
N THR A 354 -1.66 -5.77 5.72
CA THR A 354 -2.25 -7.11 5.77
C THR A 354 -1.19 -8.21 5.72
N PHE A 355 -0.12 -8.01 4.94
CA PHE A 355 0.98 -8.96 4.83
C PHE A 355 1.83 -8.98 6.10
N ALA A 356 2.12 -7.80 6.67
CA ALA A 356 2.74 -7.69 7.98
C ALA A 356 1.93 -8.43 9.05
N TYR A 357 0.62 -8.25 9.03
CA TYR A 357 -0.30 -8.90 9.95
C TYR A 357 -0.33 -10.42 9.80
N GLU A 358 -0.46 -10.94 8.57
CA GLU A 358 -0.43 -12.38 8.29
C GLU A 358 0.90 -13.02 8.70
N ALA A 359 2.02 -12.36 8.39
CA ALA A 359 3.35 -12.80 8.81
C ALA A 359 3.48 -12.90 10.33
N ARG A 360 3.00 -11.88 11.07
CA ARG A 360 3.02 -11.88 12.53
C ARG A 360 2.24 -13.06 13.11
N LEU A 361 1.04 -13.34 12.61
CA LEU A 361 0.25 -14.48 13.08
C LEU A 361 0.94 -15.82 12.87
N ARG A 362 1.58 -16.02 11.71
CA ARG A 362 2.31 -17.26 11.42
C ARG A 362 3.55 -17.41 12.30
N LEU A 363 4.30 -16.33 12.51
CA LEU A 363 5.45 -16.33 13.41
C LEU A 363 5.03 -16.62 14.86
N GLU A 364 3.98 -15.99 15.35
CA GLU A 364 3.44 -16.21 16.69
C GLU A 364 2.98 -17.67 16.89
N ALA A 365 2.27 -18.23 15.91
CA ALA A 365 1.85 -19.63 15.93
C ALA A 365 3.05 -20.61 15.96
N ALA A 366 4.19 -20.22 15.38
CA ALA A 366 5.45 -20.97 15.44
C ALA A 366 6.30 -20.68 16.69
N GLY A 367 5.81 -19.84 17.63
CA GLY A 367 6.53 -19.48 18.85
C GLY A 367 7.65 -18.45 18.63
N VAL A 368 7.65 -17.74 17.51
CA VAL A 368 8.64 -16.72 17.16
C VAL A 368 8.12 -15.34 17.55
N LYS A 369 8.82 -14.65 18.44
CA LYS A 369 8.48 -13.28 18.85
C LYS A 369 9.15 -12.28 17.92
N ALA A 370 8.38 -11.35 17.37
CA ALA A 370 8.88 -10.23 16.59
C ALA A 370 8.41 -8.90 17.16
N ASP A 371 9.29 -7.92 17.13
CA ASP A 371 9.06 -6.54 17.50
C ASP A 371 8.35 -5.80 16.34
N THR A 372 7.40 -4.96 16.70
CA THR A 372 6.59 -4.11 15.80
C THR A 372 6.76 -2.62 16.10
N ASP A 373 7.53 -2.27 17.13
CA ASP A 373 7.57 -0.93 17.71
C ASP A 373 8.68 -0.03 17.16
N ALA A 374 9.37 -0.45 16.10
CA ALA A 374 10.33 0.44 15.45
C ALA A 374 9.63 1.74 15.03
N ARG A 375 10.23 2.89 15.37
CA ARG A 375 9.70 4.21 15.04
C ARG A 375 10.44 4.79 13.83
N PRO A 376 9.78 5.66 13.03
CA PRO A 376 10.45 6.38 11.96
C PRO A 376 11.66 7.14 12.51
N PRO A 377 12.79 7.16 11.78
CA PRO A 377 13.95 7.94 12.20
C PRO A 377 13.62 9.44 12.17
N ALA A 378 14.35 10.22 12.97
CA ALA A 378 14.33 11.68 12.83
C ALA A 378 14.80 12.09 11.42
N PRO A 379 14.38 13.27 10.90
CA PRO A 379 14.83 13.75 9.61
C PRO A 379 16.36 13.72 9.48
N GLY A 380 16.88 13.03 8.46
CA GLY A 380 18.31 12.88 8.20
C GLY A 380 19.01 11.75 8.98
N GLU A 381 18.33 11.04 9.87
CA GLU A 381 18.87 9.86 10.55
C GLU A 381 18.58 8.57 9.79
N ALA A 382 19.49 7.59 9.91
CA ALA A 382 19.25 6.24 9.42
C ALA A 382 18.31 5.47 10.39
N PRO A 383 17.46 4.57 9.88
CA PRO A 383 16.64 3.70 10.72
C PRO A 383 17.48 2.86 11.69
N ARG A 384 17.00 2.73 12.93
CA ARG A 384 17.61 1.86 13.94
C ARG A 384 16.78 0.58 14.11
N LEU A 385 17.40 -0.56 13.89
CA LEU A 385 16.78 -1.87 14.04
C LEU A 385 17.07 -2.44 15.44
N PRO A 386 16.07 -3.00 16.14
CA PRO A 386 16.28 -3.64 17.44
C PRO A 386 17.04 -4.97 17.33
N GLY A 387 17.59 -5.42 18.46
CA GLY A 387 18.28 -6.72 18.59
C GLY A 387 17.36 -7.96 18.64
N SER A 388 16.09 -7.80 18.25
CA SER A 388 15.04 -8.82 18.19
C SER A 388 14.64 -9.08 16.74
N HIS A 389 13.84 -10.12 16.44
CA HIS A 389 13.16 -10.20 15.14
C HIS A 389 12.23 -9.00 14.96
N VAL A 390 11.98 -8.60 13.72
CA VAL A 390 11.17 -7.41 13.41
C VAL A 390 10.15 -7.71 12.33
N VAL A 391 8.93 -7.22 12.51
CA VAL A 391 7.88 -7.14 11.49
C VAL A 391 7.32 -5.73 11.48
N LEU A 392 7.57 -4.98 10.39
CA LEU A 392 7.08 -3.61 10.23
C LEU A 392 6.06 -3.53 9.10
N ASP A 393 4.97 -2.81 9.39
CA ASP A 393 4.09 -2.22 8.41
C ASP A 393 4.58 -0.80 8.12
N LEU A 394 5.39 -0.63 7.08
CA LEU A 394 5.89 0.67 6.65
C LEU A 394 4.83 1.49 5.91
N GLY A 395 3.67 0.89 5.63
CA GLY A 395 2.50 1.57 5.06
C GLY A 395 1.66 2.31 6.10
N ASP A 396 1.83 1.98 7.39
CA ASP A 396 1.12 2.62 8.48
C ASP A 396 1.38 4.15 8.53
N ASP A 397 0.35 4.90 8.92
CA ASP A 397 0.36 6.36 9.08
C ASP A 397 1.55 6.88 9.88
N LEU A 398 2.04 6.09 10.85
CA LEU A 398 3.24 6.40 11.61
C LEU A 398 4.47 6.63 10.71
N PHE A 399 4.60 5.89 9.60
CA PHE A 399 5.74 5.97 8.68
C PHE A 399 5.47 6.85 7.45
N THR A 400 4.19 7.05 7.11
CA THR A 400 3.76 7.75 5.90
C THR A 400 3.29 9.18 6.16
N ALA A 401 3.29 9.65 7.41
CA ALA A 401 2.99 11.05 7.73
C ALA A 401 3.84 12.04 6.90
N GLY A 402 3.18 12.79 6.00
CA GLY A 402 3.82 13.76 5.10
C GLY A 402 4.67 13.12 3.98
N ARG A 403 4.54 11.82 3.74
CA ARG A 403 5.30 11.04 2.74
C ARG A 403 4.36 10.15 1.94
N PRO A 404 4.67 9.82 0.67
CA PRO A 404 3.82 8.89 -0.06
C PRO A 404 3.89 7.51 0.59
N HIS A 405 2.80 6.75 0.47
CA HIS A 405 2.77 5.36 0.88
C HIS A 405 3.88 4.56 0.16
N PRO A 406 4.56 3.58 0.82
CA PRO A 406 5.66 2.80 0.23
C PRO A 406 5.29 1.99 -1.02
N MET A 407 4.00 1.78 -1.29
CA MET A 407 3.53 1.18 -2.55
C MET A 407 3.61 2.15 -3.74
N ILE A 408 3.60 3.47 -3.49
CA ILE A 408 3.72 4.51 -4.51
C ILE A 408 5.20 4.87 -4.70
N ASP A 409 5.92 5.08 -3.61
CA ASP A 409 7.28 5.63 -3.60
C ASP A 409 8.20 4.84 -2.65
N PRO A 410 9.41 4.46 -3.08
CA PRO A 410 10.30 3.65 -2.27
C PRO A 410 10.98 4.39 -1.11
N ALA A 411 10.90 5.73 -1.02
CA ALA A 411 11.68 6.54 -0.09
C ALA A 411 11.43 6.21 1.40
N VAL A 412 10.25 5.71 1.74
CA VAL A 412 9.98 5.20 3.10
C VAL A 412 10.74 3.91 3.34
N ARG A 413 10.67 2.93 2.42
CA ARG A 413 11.19 1.57 2.65
C ARG A 413 12.68 1.40 2.35
N ALA A 414 13.22 2.09 1.36
CA ALA A 414 14.60 1.93 0.92
C ALA A 414 15.63 2.12 2.05
N PRO A 415 15.52 3.14 2.94
CA PRO A 415 16.44 3.28 4.07
C PRO A 415 16.37 2.12 5.08
N TRP A 416 15.18 1.56 5.32
CA TRP A 416 15.01 0.40 6.21
C TRP A 416 15.60 -0.86 5.61
N LEU A 417 15.40 -1.06 4.30
CA LEU A 417 16.01 -2.17 3.57
C LEU A 417 17.54 -2.08 3.63
N ALA A 418 18.12 -0.91 3.34
CA ALA A 418 19.57 -0.71 3.45
C ALA A 418 20.09 -0.97 4.87
N ALA A 419 19.40 -0.47 5.90
CA ALA A 419 19.76 -0.73 7.29
C ALA A 419 19.73 -2.23 7.64
N ALA A 420 18.71 -2.96 7.18
CA ALA A 420 18.57 -4.39 7.40
C ALA A 420 19.65 -5.21 6.67
N LEU A 421 20.03 -4.80 5.46
CA LEU A 421 21.08 -5.46 4.68
C LEU A 421 22.48 -5.27 5.29
N ARG A 422 22.74 -4.11 5.89
CA ARG A 422 24.02 -3.78 6.56
C ARG A 422 24.16 -4.39 7.95
N ASP A 423 23.04 -4.72 8.62
CA ASP A 423 23.05 -5.27 9.97
C ASP A 423 23.65 -6.70 9.99
N PRO A 424 24.81 -6.92 10.64
CA PRO A 424 25.49 -8.21 10.66
C PRO A 424 24.71 -9.28 11.42
N SER A 425 23.74 -8.90 12.25
CA SER A 425 22.86 -9.84 12.97
C SER A 425 21.68 -10.34 12.13
N THR A 426 21.42 -9.72 10.97
CA THR A 426 20.29 -10.08 10.11
C THR A 426 20.57 -11.35 9.32
N ALA A 427 19.71 -12.35 9.47
CA ALA A 427 19.72 -13.61 8.73
C ALA A 427 18.85 -13.55 7.47
N VAL A 428 17.63 -13.04 7.62
CA VAL A 428 16.64 -12.97 6.54
C VAL A 428 16.01 -11.59 6.51
N VAL A 429 15.92 -11.01 5.31
CA VAL A 429 15.10 -9.83 5.03
C VAL A 429 13.95 -10.25 4.13
N VAL A 430 12.72 -9.87 4.47
CA VAL A 430 11.56 -10.07 3.59
C VAL A 430 10.91 -8.74 3.23
N VAL A 431 10.53 -8.61 1.96
CA VAL A 431 9.78 -7.46 1.42
C VAL A 431 8.65 -7.94 0.51
N ASP A 432 7.59 -7.16 0.41
CA ASP A 432 6.50 -7.34 -0.56
C ASP A 432 6.70 -6.41 -1.77
N VAL A 433 6.28 -6.83 -2.96
CA VAL A 433 6.23 -5.98 -4.15
C VAL A 433 4.81 -6.01 -4.69
N VAL A 434 4.08 -4.90 -4.54
CA VAL A 434 2.68 -4.80 -4.98
C VAL A 434 2.63 -4.04 -6.30
N LEU A 435 2.02 -4.65 -7.31
CA LEU A 435 1.83 -4.07 -8.65
C LEU A 435 0.41 -3.51 -8.80
N GLY A 436 0.12 -3.02 -10.00
CA GLY A 436 -1.21 -2.56 -10.40
C GLY A 436 -1.34 -1.04 -10.48
N TYR A 437 -2.56 -0.59 -10.74
CA TYR A 437 -2.94 0.81 -10.76
C TYR A 437 -2.67 1.46 -9.40
N GLY A 438 -2.23 2.73 -9.42
CA GLY A 438 -1.88 3.49 -8.22
C GLY A 438 -0.51 3.16 -7.61
N ALA A 439 0.05 1.97 -7.85
CA ALA A 439 1.40 1.61 -7.39
C ALA A 439 2.51 2.32 -8.18
N GLY A 440 3.74 2.26 -7.65
CA GLY A 440 4.93 2.77 -8.32
C GLY A 440 5.16 2.13 -9.70
N ALA A 441 5.88 2.82 -10.58
CA ALA A 441 6.13 2.36 -11.94
C ALA A 441 7.07 1.14 -12.01
N ASP A 442 8.05 1.06 -11.11
CA ASP A 442 9.00 -0.06 -11.02
C ASP A 442 9.35 -0.40 -9.55
N PRO A 443 8.42 -1.01 -8.80
CA PRO A 443 8.61 -1.28 -7.38
C PRO A 443 9.66 -2.38 -7.12
N ALA A 444 9.84 -3.35 -8.03
CA ALA A 444 10.91 -4.34 -7.94
C ALA A 444 12.28 -3.73 -8.22
N GLY A 445 12.39 -2.86 -9.24
CA GLY A 445 13.62 -2.12 -9.54
C GLY A 445 14.12 -1.33 -8.34
N ALA A 446 13.22 -0.62 -7.64
CA ALA A 446 13.58 0.11 -6.42
C ALA A 446 14.14 -0.79 -5.30
N VAL A 447 13.65 -2.03 -5.17
CA VAL A 447 14.25 -3.02 -4.25
C VAL A 447 15.59 -3.50 -4.79
N ALA A 448 15.67 -3.82 -6.08
CA ALA A 448 16.88 -4.34 -6.72
C ALA A 448 18.05 -3.35 -6.66
N ASP A 449 17.78 -2.06 -6.82
CA ASP A 449 18.77 -1.00 -6.74
C ASP A 449 19.42 -0.93 -5.36
N VAL A 450 18.63 -0.97 -4.29
CA VAL A 450 19.15 -1.00 -2.91
C VAL A 450 20.00 -2.26 -2.69
N VAL A 451 19.54 -3.42 -3.16
CA VAL A 451 20.30 -4.67 -3.03
C VAL A 451 21.63 -4.61 -3.79
N ALA A 452 21.64 -4.08 -5.01
CA ALA A 452 22.84 -3.94 -5.83
C ALA A 452 23.85 -2.97 -5.19
N GLN A 453 23.38 -1.82 -4.70
CA GLN A 453 24.19 -0.84 -3.99
C GLN A 453 24.83 -1.44 -2.73
N GLU A 454 24.05 -2.09 -1.86
CA GLU A 454 24.57 -2.69 -0.63
C GLU A 454 25.51 -3.86 -0.90
N ARG A 455 25.28 -4.62 -1.98
CA ARG A 455 26.18 -5.70 -2.40
C ARG A 455 27.55 -5.18 -2.80
N ALA A 456 27.59 -4.07 -3.53
CA ALA A 456 28.83 -3.42 -3.95
C ALA A 456 29.66 -2.93 -2.74
N VAL A 457 29.00 -2.41 -1.70
CA VAL A 457 29.66 -1.95 -0.47
C VAL A 457 30.13 -3.11 0.41
N SER A 458 29.30 -4.16 0.55
CA SER A 458 29.52 -5.24 1.53
C SER A 458 30.41 -6.39 1.03
N GLY A 459 30.95 -6.31 -0.19
CA GLY A 459 31.78 -7.38 -0.77
C GLY A 459 31.05 -8.72 -0.88
N ALA A 460 29.75 -8.68 -1.25
CA ALA A 460 28.85 -9.82 -1.47
C ALA A 460 28.33 -10.62 -0.25
N ARG A 461 28.57 -10.19 1.00
CA ARG A 461 27.97 -10.85 2.19
C ARG A 461 26.67 -10.17 2.62
N LEU A 462 25.59 -10.38 1.89
CA LEU A 462 24.25 -9.93 2.26
C LEU A 462 23.47 -11.04 3.01
N PRO A 463 22.43 -10.70 3.80
CA PRO A 463 21.49 -11.71 4.33
C PRO A 463 20.73 -12.41 3.20
N HIS A 464 20.02 -13.49 3.53
CA HIS A 464 19.08 -14.08 2.57
C HIS A 464 17.90 -13.11 2.38
N ILE A 465 17.68 -12.68 1.14
CA ILE A 465 16.59 -11.75 0.81
C ILE A 465 15.46 -12.54 0.16
N VAL A 466 14.26 -12.37 0.70
CA VAL A 466 13.02 -13.00 0.24
C VAL A 466 12.07 -11.90 -0.21
N ALA A 467 11.36 -12.13 -1.30
CA ALA A 467 10.26 -11.28 -1.72
C ALA A 467 9.07 -12.12 -2.20
N PHE A 468 7.89 -11.52 -2.27
CA PHE A 468 6.78 -12.02 -3.09
C PHE A 468 6.19 -10.85 -3.85
N VAL A 469 5.68 -11.15 -5.05
CA VAL A 469 5.10 -10.15 -5.95
C VAL A 469 3.60 -10.35 -6.02
N VAL A 470 2.85 -9.31 -5.65
CA VAL A 470 1.38 -9.28 -5.73
C VAL A 470 0.99 -8.53 -6.99
N GLY A 471 0.72 -9.28 -8.05
CA GLY A 471 0.34 -8.71 -9.33
C GLY A 471 -0.15 -9.74 -10.33
N THR A 472 -0.60 -9.26 -11.48
CA THR A 472 -0.99 -10.06 -12.65
C THR A 472 -0.08 -9.75 -13.84
N PRO A 473 -0.02 -10.63 -14.86
CA PRO A 473 0.68 -10.33 -16.11
C PRO A 473 0.17 -9.07 -16.82
N ASP A 474 -1.09 -8.69 -16.57
CA ASP A 474 -1.76 -7.54 -17.19
C ASP A 474 -1.54 -6.22 -16.42
N ASP A 475 -0.88 -6.26 -15.26
CA ASP A 475 -0.55 -5.06 -14.51
C ASP A 475 0.42 -4.15 -15.29
N PRO A 476 0.30 -2.81 -15.19
CA PRO A 476 1.11 -1.86 -15.96
C PRO A 476 2.62 -2.05 -15.85
N GLN A 477 3.10 -2.57 -14.72
CA GLN A 477 4.52 -2.78 -14.42
C GLN A 477 5.09 -4.05 -15.09
N GLY A 478 4.24 -4.98 -15.55
CA GLY A 478 4.64 -6.26 -16.12
C GLY A 478 5.24 -7.24 -15.11
N LEU A 479 4.43 -8.20 -14.64
CA LEU A 479 4.81 -9.17 -13.59
C LEU A 479 6.15 -9.90 -13.85
N ASP A 480 6.34 -10.45 -15.04
CA ASP A 480 7.55 -11.23 -15.36
C ASP A 480 8.83 -10.37 -15.38
N GLY A 481 8.71 -9.09 -15.74
CA GLY A 481 9.82 -8.13 -15.66
C GLY A 481 10.22 -7.89 -14.21
N GLN A 482 9.24 -7.59 -13.36
CA GLN A 482 9.42 -7.33 -11.93
C GLN A 482 10.04 -8.53 -11.20
N VAL A 483 9.55 -9.74 -11.47
CA VAL A 483 10.08 -10.98 -10.88
C VAL A 483 11.52 -11.24 -11.33
N ARG A 484 11.84 -11.02 -12.62
CA ARG A 484 13.21 -11.17 -13.12
C ARG A 484 14.17 -10.18 -12.48
N ALA A 485 13.81 -8.91 -12.38
CA ALA A 485 14.63 -7.87 -11.76
C ALA A 485 15.07 -8.25 -10.32
N LEU A 486 14.16 -8.83 -9.52
CA LEU A 486 14.49 -9.33 -8.18
C LEU A 486 15.43 -10.54 -8.22
N ARG A 487 15.16 -11.52 -9.09
CA ARG A 487 15.97 -12.74 -9.20
C ARG A 487 17.39 -12.45 -9.67
N ASP A 488 17.57 -11.51 -10.59
CA ASP A 488 18.88 -11.13 -11.15
C ASP A 488 19.83 -10.56 -10.07
N VAL A 489 19.28 -9.89 -9.05
CA VAL A 489 20.06 -9.45 -7.87
C VAL A 489 20.09 -10.50 -6.75
N GLY A 490 19.63 -11.73 -7.00
CA GLY A 490 19.71 -12.86 -6.06
C GLY A 490 18.64 -12.87 -4.96
N VAL A 491 17.51 -12.19 -5.16
CA VAL A 491 16.36 -12.28 -4.25
C VAL A 491 15.58 -13.57 -4.54
N THR A 492 15.21 -14.30 -3.49
CA THR A 492 14.30 -15.45 -3.60
C THR A 492 12.87 -14.96 -3.69
N VAL A 493 12.20 -15.21 -4.82
CA VAL A 493 10.81 -14.77 -5.04
C VAL A 493 9.84 -15.92 -4.79
N LEU A 494 8.96 -15.75 -3.81
CA LEU A 494 7.87 -16.66 -3.44
C LEU A 494 6.54 -16.21 -4.08
N ASP A 495 5.56 -17.10 -4.12
CA ASP A 495 4.31 -16.94 -4.88
C ASP A 495 3.22 -16.11 -4.16
N SER A 496 3.30 -15.94 -2.85
CA SER A 496 2.29 -15.22 -2.06
C SER A 496 2.80 -14.77 -0.69
N SER A 497 2.07 -13.83 -0.08
CA SER A 497 2.26 -13.43 1.31
C SER A 497 2.19 -14.63 2.27
N THR A 498 1.20 -15.52 2.10
CA THR A 498 1.03 -16.69 2.95
C THR A 498 2.21 -17.65 2.85
N THR A 499 2.69 -17.95 1.63
CA THR A 499 3.86 -18.82 1.44
C THR A 499 5.12 -18.22 2.06
N ALA A 500 5.31 -16.90 1.93
CA ALA A 500 6.42 -16.22 2.58
C ALA A 500 6.32 -16.30 4.11
N ALA A 501 5.15 -16.02 4.67
CA ALA A 501 4.90 -16.12 6.10
C ALA A 501 5.14 -17.54 6.65
N ASP A 502 4.65 -18.57 5.96
CA ASP A 502 4.86 -19.98 6.33
C ASP A 502 6.35 -20.36 6.27
N ALA A 503 7.07 -19.93 5.23
CA ALA A 503 8.49 -20.22 5.06
C ALA A 503 9.35 -19.55 6.15
N LEU A 504 8.99 -18.32 6.55
CA LEU A 504 9.63 -17.60 7.65
C LEU A 504 9.35 -18.27 8.99
N ALA A 505 8.10 -18.63 9.26
CA ALA A 505 7.72 -19.33 10.48
C ALA A 505 8.49 -20.65 10.63
N ALA A 506 8.60 -21.44 9.56
CA ALA A 506 9.38 -22.67 9.55
C ALA A 506 10.89 -22.42 9.78
N ALA A 507 11.45 -21.37 9.20
CA ALA A 507 12.88 -21.07 9.28
C ALA A 507 13.34 -20.57 10.66
N PHE A 508 12.46 -19.91 11.40
CA PHE A 508 12.76 -19.31 12.71
C PHE A 508 12.10 -20.03 13.89
N ALA A 509 11.30 -21.08 13.64
CA ALA A 509 10.71 -21.90 14.69
C ALA A 509 11.79 -22.42 15.66
N PRO A 510 11.57 -22.36 16.99
CA PRO A 510 12.49 -22.94 17.94
C PRO A 510 12.68 -24.43 17.65
N VAL A 511 13.93 -24.90 17.62
CA VAL A 511 14.22 -26.33 17.53
C VAL A 511 13.59 -27.01 18.75
N PRO A 512 12.73 -28.04 18.58
CA PRO A 512 12.16 -28.75 19.72
C PRO A 512 13.30 -29.26 20.59
N CYS A 513 13.28 -28.90 21.88
CA CYS A 513 14.26 -29.39 22.84
C CYS A 513 14.06 -30.92 22.92
N GLY A 514 14.87 -31.68 22.19
CA GLY A 514 14.82 -33.13 22.24
C GLY A 514 15.02 -33.57 23.69
N THR A 515 14.15 -34.46 24.17
CA THR A 515 14.43 -35.23 25.39
C THR A 515 15.86 -35.76 25.29
N PRO A 516 16.70 -35.61 26.33
CA PRO A 516 18.06 -36.12 26.28
C PRO A 516 17.98 -37.62 26.05
N SER A 517 18.28 -38.06 24.83
CA SER A 517 18.44 -39.48 24.54
C SER A 517 19.57 -39.97 25.43
N ASP A 518 19.24 -40.95 26.27
CA ASP A 518 20.14 -41.67 27.17
C ASP A 518 21.43 -42.06 26.43
N ARG A 519 22.46 -41.20 26.49
CA ARG A 519 23.85 -41.60 26.23
C ARG A 519 24.42 -42.15 27.53
N ARG A 520 23.90 -43.31 27.93
CA ARG A 520 24.57 -44.26 28.83
C ARG A 520 24.39 -45.66 28.28
N ASN A 521 25.26 -46.02 27.34
CA ASN A 521 25.96 -47.30 27.27
C ASN A 521 26.58 -47.46 25.90
N ARG A 522 27.90 -47.24 25.83
CA ARG A 522 28.89 -48.15 25.25
C ARG A 522 30.29 -47.64 25.55
#